data_AF-A0A920FCC4-F1
#
_entry.id   AF-A0A920FCC4-F1
#
_cell.length_a   1.000
_cell.length_b   1.000
_cell.length_c   1.000
_cell.angle_alpha   90.00
_cell.angle_beta   90.00
_cell.angle_gamma   90.00
#
_symmetry.space_group_name_H-M   'P 1'
#
loop_
_entity.id
_entity.type
_entity.pdbx_description
1 polymer ?
#
loop_
_entity_poly.entity_id
_entity_poly.type
_entity_poly.pdbx_seq_one_letter_code
_entity_poly.pdbx_strand_id
1 'polypeptide(L)'
;MKQRLAQPSDLIDLSGIGSLSNIEVGQVVKVGAMTTHAEVATSKEIQKALPALSDLAEGIGDPQVRNRGTIGGSVANNDPAADYPAVCLALNATITTNKREITADDFFTGMFDTALDEGELITSISFPIPEKAAYMKFPNPASRYALVGVFVAKMSSGVRVAVTGAGEDGVFRASNLEDALNQNFNSESLDNLSISPDGLLSDIHAQNDYRASLIVTMAKRAVTAAS
;
A
#
# COMPACT_ATOMS: atom_id res chain seq x y z
N MET A 1 -12.10 -15.35 -11.82
CA MET A 1 -12.65 -16.72 -11.93
C MET A 1 -14.17 -16.83 -11.76
N LYS A 2 -14.78 -16.55 -10.58
CA LYS A 2 -16.24 -16.68 -10.39
C LYS A 2 -17.07 -15.88 -11.40
N GLN A 3 -16.63 -14.65 -11.69
CA GLN A 3 -17.21 -13.77 -12.72
C GLN A 3 -16.65 -14.01 -14.13
N ARG A 4 -15.84 -15.06 -14.34
CA ARG A 4 -15.22 -15.45 -15.62
C ARG A 4 -14.32 -14.41 -16.31
N LEU A 5 -13.96 -13.32 -15.62
CA LEU A 5 -12.96 -12.34 -16.07
C LEU A 5 -11.53 -12.91 -16.18
N ALA A 6 -11.25 -14.02 -15.50
CA ALA A 6 -10.00 -14.77 -15.61
C ALA A 6 -10.34 -16.27 -15.62
N GLN A 7 -9.71 -17.01 -16.53
CA GLN A 7 -9.99 -18.43 -16.83
C GLN A 7 -8.68 -19.22 -17.05
N PRO A 8 -7.79 -19.31 -16.03
CA PRO A 8 -6.58 -20.11 -16.16
C PRO A 8 -6.93 -21.60 -16.30
N SER A 9 -6.10 -22.36 -17.02
CA SER A 9 -6.22 -23.83 -17.10
C SER A 9 -5.85 -24.51 -15.79
N ASP A 10 -4.87 -23.93 -15.09
CA ASP A 10 -4.25 -24.49 -13.90
C ASP A 10 -4.19 -23.45 -12.78
N LEU A 11 -4.25 -23.92 -11.53
CA LEU A 11 -4.02 -23.11 -10.34
C LEU A 11 -2.92 -23.75 -9.51
N ILE A 12 -1.83 -23.01 -9.28
CA ILE A 12 -0.71 -23.44 -8.45
C ILE A 12 -0.91 -22.86 -7.05
N ASP A 13 -1.26 -23.72 -6.09
CA ASP A 13 -1.45 -23.31 -4.70
C ASP A 13 -0.12 -23.25 -3.94
N LEU A 14 0.20 -22.07 -3.40
CA LEU A 14 1.43 -21.80 -2.65
C LEU A 14 1.28 -22.03 -1.14
N SER A 15 0.08 -22.33 -0.65
CA SER A 15 -0.21 -22.45 0.80
C SER A 15 0.59 -23.55 1.51
N GLY A 16 1.08 -24.55 0.78
CA GLY A 16 1.96 -25.59 1.31
C GLY A 16 3.41 -25.17 1.54
N ILE A 17 3.83 -23.98 1.09
CA ILE A 17 5.22 -23.52 1.15
C ILE A 17 5.42 -22.63 2.38
N GLY A 18 5.56 -23.24 3.56
CA GLY A 18 5.65 -22.52 4.84
C GLY A 18 6.78 -21.49 4.93
N SER A 19 7.86 -21.65 4.16
CA SER A 19 8.96 -20.68 4.12
C SER A 19 8.59 -19.32 3.51
N LEU A 20 7.40 -19.20 2.89
CA LEU A 20 6.90 -17.94 2.32
C LEU A 20 6.06 -17.10 3.30
N SER A 21 5.88 -17.52 4.55
CA SER A 21 5.01 -16.82 5.54
C SER A 21 5.76 -16.23 6.74
N ASN A 22 7.10 -16.09 6.66
CA ASN A 22 7.91 -15.61 7.77
C ASN A 22 7.85 -14.08 7.95
N ILE A 23 7.96 -13.62 9.20
CA ILE A 23 8.18 -12.22 9.55
C ILE A 23 9.54 -12.12 10.24
N GLU A 24 10.39 -11.21 9.76
CA GLU A 24 11.72 -10.96 10.32
C GLU A 24 11.87 -9.45 10.56
N VAL A 25 12.24 -9.06 11.78
CA VAL A 25 12.45 -7.65 12.14
C VAL A 25 13.92 -7.43 12.51
N GLY A 26 14.58 -6.55 11.75
CA GLY A 26 15.96 -6.13 11.96
C GLY A 26 16.15 -4.67 11.59
N GLN A 27 17.10 -4.38 10.69
CA GLN A 27 17.25 -3.03 10.10
C GLN A 27 16.07 -2.66 9.18
N VAL A 28 15.37 -3.68 8.68
CA VAL A 28 14.14 -3.59 7.91
C VAL A 28 13.12 -4.57 8.50
N VAL A 29 11.83 -4.36 8.21
CA VAL A 29 10.78 -5.35 8.45
C VAL A 29 10.61 -6.16 7.17
N LYS A 30 10.96 -7.45 7.20
CA LYS A 30 10.78 -8.36 6.06
C LYS A 30 9.58 -9.26 6.31
N VAL A 31 8.68 -9.32 5.34
CA VAL A 31 7.43 -10.08 5.40
C VAL A 31 7.35 -11.02 4.21
N GLY A 32 7.15 -12.31 4.47
CA GLY A 32 6.95 -13.33 3.45
C GLY A 32 5.68 -13.08 2.63
N ALA A 33 5.73 -13.40 1.34
CA ALA A 33 4.62 -13.15 0.42
C ALA A 33 3.31 -13.84 0.80
N MET A 34 3.39 -14.98 1.50
CA MET A 34 2.24 -15.77 1.96
C MET A 34 1.81 -15.44 3.39
N THR A 35 2.40 -14.43 4.04
CA THR A 35 1.90 -13.92 5.32
C THR A 35 0.53 -13.26 5.09
N THR A 36 -0.46 -13.70 5.87
CA THR A 36 -1.84 -13.21 5.77
C THR A 36 -1.96 -11.79 6.31
N HIS A 37 -2.98 -11.06 5.85
CA HIS A 37 -3.26 -9.71 6.39
C HIS A 37 -3.51 -9.75 7.91
N ALA A 38 -4.16 -10.81 8.41
CA ALA A 38 -4.40 -11.00 9.84
C ALA A 38 -3.10 -11.17 10.63
N GLU A 39 -2.14 -11.95 10.12
CA GLU A 39 -0.82 -12.11 10.74
C GLU A 39 -0.03 -10.80 10.73
N VAL A 40 -0.07 -10.04 9.63
CA VAL A 40 0.56 -8.70 9.57
C VAL A 40 -0.06 -7.75 10.60
N ALA A 41 -1.39 -7.69 10.67
CA ALA A 41 -2.14 -6.80 11.56
C ALA A 41 -1.99 -7.12 13.05
N THR A 42 -1.69 -8.38 13.39
CA THR A 42 -1.60 -8.84 14.79
C THR A 42 -0.17 -9.17 15.24
N SER A 43 0.82 -9.04 14.35
CA SER A 43 2.22 -9.27 14.68
C SER A 43 2.73 -8.22 15.65
N LYS A 44 3.06 -8.66 16.87
CA LYS A 44 3.66 -7.81 17.91
C LYS A 44 4.99 -7.21 17.48
N GLU A 45 5.74 -7.93 16.64
CA GLU A 45 7.04 -7.47 16.14
C GLU A 45 6.85 -6.33 15.14
N ILE A 46 5.88 -6.45 14.24
CA ILE A 46 5.51 -5.37 13.30
C ILE A 46 4.92 -4.19 14.06
N GLN A 47 4.01 -4.41 15.01
CA GLN A 47 3.42 -3.34 15.82
C GLN A 47 4.48 -2.52 16.57
N LYS A 48 5.59 -3.15 16.96
CA LYS A 48 6.69 -2.46 17.63
C LYS A 48 7.61 -1.72 16.65
N ALA A 49 7.93 -2.31 15.51
CA ALA A 49 8.94 -1.77 14.58
C ALA A 49 8.36 -0.87 13.49
N LEU A 50 7.15 -1.15 13.02
CA LEU A 50 6.45 -0.44 11.94
C LEU A 50 4.92 -0.50 12.19
N PRO A 51 4.40 0.20 13.22
CA PRO A 51 2.99 0.15 13.60
C PRO A 51 2.05 0.52 12.44
N ALA A 52 2.44 1.48 11.60
CA ALA A 52 1.65 1.89 10.43
C ALA A 52 1.35 0.75 9.44
N LEU A 53 2.22 -0.26 9.32
CA LEU A 53 1.98 -1.44 8.48
C LEU A 53 0.92 -2.37 9.12
N SER A 54 0.99 -2.53 10.44
CA SER A 54 0.00 -3.29 11.21
C SER A 54 -1.38 -2.64 11.13
N ASP A 55 -1.46 -1.32 11.35
CA ASP A 55 -2.72 -0.56 11.31
C ASP A 55 -3.34 -0.57 9.92
N LEU A 56 -2.52 -0.44 8.87
CA LEU A 56 -2.97 -0.58 7.48
C LEU A 56 -3.58 -1.97 7.24
N ALA A 57 -2.89 -3.03 7.65
CA ALA A 57 -3.35 -4.40 7.45
C ALA A 57 -4.67 -4.69 8.18
N GLU A 58 -4.87 -4.13 9.37
CA GLU A 58 -6.12 -4.28 10.14
C GLU A 58 -7.31 -3.63 9.42
N GLY A 59 -7.06 -2.57 8.64
CA GLY A 59 -8.07 -1.90 7.82
C GLY A 59 -8.46 -2.64 6.54
N ILE A 60 -7.83 -3.77 6.19
CA ILE A 60 -8.10 -4.52 4.97
C ILE A 60 -9.30 -5.44 5.16
N GLY A 61 -10.32 -5.28 4.30
CA GLY A 61 -11.48 -6.17 4.26
C GLY A 61 -12.15 -6.43 5.62
N ASP A 62 -12.71 -7.62 5.77
CA ASP A 62 -13.25 -8.14 7.02
C ASP A 62 -12.33 -9.25 7.59
N PRO A 63 -12.60 -9.76 8.82
CA PRO A 63 -11.77 -10.82 9.39
C PRO A 63 -11.63 -12.06 8.51
N GLN A 64 -12.66 -12.46 7.76
CA GLN A 64 -12.63 -13.63 6.88
C GLN A 64 -11.69 -13.41 5.71
N VAL A 65 -11.74 -12.22 5.10
CA VAL A 65 -10.79 -11.81 4.05
C VAL A 65 -9.38 -11.75 4.62
N ARG A 66 -9.16 -11.14 5.80
CA ARG A 66 -7.82 -11.02 6.39
C ARG A 66 -7.15 -12.34 6.73
N ASN A 67 -7.92 -13.36 7.10
CA ASN A 67 -7.41 -14.70 7.39
C ASN A 67 -7.03 -15.51 6.13
N ARG A 68 -7.28 -14.98 4.93
CA ARG A 68 -7.02 -15.68 3.66
C ARG A 68 -6.18 -14.88 2.67
N GLY A 69 -6.39 -13.57 2.59
CA GLY A 69 -5.60 -12.67 1.75
C GLY A 69 -4.18 -12.54 2.28
N THR A 70 -3.21 -12.52 1.37
CA THR A 70 -1.78 -12.43 1.70
C THR A 70 -1.20 -11.12 1.18
N ILE A 71 -0.17 -10.63 1.86
CA ILE A 71 0.51 -9.39 1.45
C ILE A 71 1.07 -9.49 0.03
N GLY A 72 1.71 -10.61 -0.32
CA GLY A 72 2.27 -10.83 -1.65
C GLY A 72 1.19 -10.93 -2.72
N GLY A 73 0.05 -11.57 -2.43
CA GLY A 73 -1.08 -11.62 -3.34
C GLY A 73 -1.68 -10.24 -3.60
N SER A 74 -1.82 -9.41 -2.56
CA SER A 74 -2.31 -8.04 -2.72
C SER A 74 -1.37 -7.16 -3.54
N VAL A 75 -0.05 -7.28 -3.33
CA VAL A 75 0.96 -6.51 -4.06
C VAL A 75 1.06 -6.98 -5.51
N ALA A 76 1.07 -8.29 -5.77
CA ALA A 76 1.10 -8.84 -7.12
C ALA A 76 -0.17 -8.52 -7.93
N ASN A 77 -1.33 -8.45 -7.27
CA ASN A 77 -2.58 -8.10 -7.94
C ASN A 77 -2.63 -6.61 -8.36
N ASN A 78 -1.94 -5.74 -7.64
CA ASN A 78 -1.88 -4.29 -7.88
C ASN A 78 -3.24 -3.66 -8.26
N ASP A 79 -4.28 -3.97 -7.47
CA ASP A 79 -5.56 -3.28 -7.60
C ASP A 79 -5.35 -1.81 -7.21
N PRO A 80 -5.78 -0.82 -8.03
CA PRO A 80 -5.65 0.59 -7.70
C PRO A 80 -6.22 0.98 -6.34
N ALA A 81 -7.16 0.23 -5.77
CA ALA A 81 -7.76 0.50 -4.46
C ALA A 81 -7.18 -0.33 -3.31
N ALA A 82 -6.19 -1.21 -3.58
CA ALA A 82 -5.53 -2.00 -2.55
C ALA A 82 -4.67 -1.14 -1.62
N ASP A 83 -4.60 -1.54 -0.35
CA ASP A 83 -3.91 -0.76 0.68
C ASP A 83 -2.37 -0.95 0.62
N TYR A 84 -1.87 -2.19 0.42
CA TYR A 84 -0.42 -2.47 0.48
C TYR A 84 0.45 -1.74 -0.55
N PRO A 85 0.02 -1.50 -1.80
CA PRO A 85 0.80 -0.71 -2.75
C PRO A 85 1.21 0.66 -2.17
N ALA A 86 0.36 1.32 -1.37
CA ALA A 86 0.69 2.61 -0.76
C ALA A 86 1.84 2.52 0.25
N VAL A 87 1.86 1.53 1.14
CA VAL A 87 2.99 1.37 2.08
C VAL A 87 4.26 0.93 1.37
N CYS A 88 4.16 0.10 0.34
CA CYS A 88 5.32 -0.28 -0.48
C CYS A 88 5.95 0.97 -1.11
N LEU A 89 5.13 1.79 -1.77
CA LEU A 89 5.62 2.97 -2.47
C LEU A 89 6.05 4.09 -1.51
N ALA A 90 5.37 4.29 -0.37
CA ALA A 90 5.78 5.32 0.60
C ALA A 90 7.09 4.97 1.31
N LEU A 91 7.33 3.69 1.64
CA LEU A 91 8.55 3.25 2.30
C LEU A 91 9.68 2.90 1.33
N ASN A 92 9.44 2.98 0.02
CA ASN A 92 10.30 2.44 -1.02
C ASN A 92 10.73 1.00 -0.73
N ALA A 93 9.74 0.14 -0.49
CA ALA A 93 9.97 -1.24 -0.16
C ALA A 93 10.75 -1.96 -1.27
N THR A 94 11.49 -3.00 -0.87
CA THR A 94 12.10 -3.94 -1.83
C THR A 94 11.18 -5.14 -1.97
N ILE A 95 10.69 -5.39 -3.18
CA ILE A 95 9.93 -6.58 -3.55
C ILE A 95 10.94 -7.63 -4.04
N THR A 96 11.16 -8.67 -3.24
CA THR A 96 12.02 -9.79 -3.60
C THR A 96 11.20 -10.87 -4.27
N THR A 97 11.67 -11.34 -5.42
CA THR A 97 11.05 -12.44 -6.17
C THR A 97 11.93 -13.69 -6.12
N ASN A 98 11.54 -14.75 -6.83
CA ASN A 98 12.39 -15.91 -7.07
C ASN A 98 13.51 -15.66 -8.10
N LYS A 99 13.52 -14.50 -8.77
CA LYS A 99 14.49 -14.17 -9.83
C LYS A 99 15.36 -12.96 -9.49
N ARG A 100 14.80 -11.93 -8.84
CA ARG A 100 15.46 -10.64 -8.61
C ARG A 100 14.85 -9.88 -7.44
N GLU A 101 15.43 -8.72 -7.16
CA GLU A 101 14.85 -7.70 -6.27
C GLU A 101 14.44 -6.49 -7.12
N ILE A 102 13.30 -5.90 -6.77
CA ILE A 102 12.71 -4.74 -7.48
C ILE A 102 12.34 -3.69 -6.43
N THR A 103 12.65 -2.43 -6.67
CA THR A 103 12.19 -1.35 -5.78
C THR A 103 10.70 -1.08 -5.99
N ALA A 104 10.01 -0.59 -4.98
CA ALA A 104 8.59 -0.23 -5.12
C ALA A 104 8.37 0.86 -6.18
N ASP A 105 9.32 1.78 -6.37
CA ASP A 105 9.27 2.79 -7.42
C ASP A 105 9.28 2.17 -8.84
N ASP A 106 9.92 1.01 -9.01
CA ASP A 106 10.00 0.30 -10.30
C ASP A 106 8.97 -0.84 -10.45
N PHE A 107 8.26 -1.20 -9.36
CA PHE A 107 7.43 -2.41 -9.34
C PHE A 107 6.01 -2.19 -9.91
N PHE A 108 5.41 -1.02 -9.65
CA PHE A 108 4.04 -0.72 -10.05
C PHE A 108 4.04 0.02 -11.40
N THR A 109 3.53 -0.62 -12.46
CA THR A 109 3.65 -0.11 -13.84
C THR A 109 2.33 0.40 -14.43
N GLY A 110 1.21 0.18 -13.73
CA GLY A 110 -0.11 0.65 -14.14
C GLY A 110 -1.23 -0.06 -13.38
N MET A 111 -2.48 0.19 -13.76
CA MET A 111 -3.66 -0.46 -13.18
C MET A 111 -3.65 -1.98 -13.43
N PHE A 112 -3.63 -2.78 -12.36
CA PHE A 112 -3.50 -4.25 -12.40
C PHE A 112 -2.22 -4.75 -13.09
N ASP A 113 -1.20 -3.90 -13.24
CA ASP A 113 0.04 -4.25 -13.91
C ASP A 113 1.25 -4.03 -13.00
N THR A 114 2.24 -4.91 -13.12
CA THR A 114 3.46 -4.89 -12.30
C THR A 114 4.67 -5.29 -13.14
N ALA A 115 5.86 -5.03 -12.62
CA ALA A 115 7.12 -5.46 -13.24
C ALA A 115 7.42 -6.98 -13.10
N LEU A 116 6.44 -7.82 -12.75
CA LEU A 116 6.62 -9.26 -12.67
C LEU A 116 6.63 -9.89 -14.07
N ASP A 117 7.65 -10.68 -14.36
CA ASP A 117 7.69 -11.52 -15.55
C ASP A 117 6.81 -12.77 -15.40
N GLU A 118 6.43 -13.42 -16.51
CA GLU A 118 5.74 -14.71 -16.45
C GLU A 118 6.57 -15.76 -15.68
N GLY A 119 5.90 -16.50 -14.79
CA GLY A 119 6.53 -17.46 -13.88
C GLY A 119 7.42 -16.84 -12.79
N GLU A 120 7.40 -15.52 -12.63
CA GLU A 120 8.02 -14.84 -11.50
C GLU A 120 7.07 -14.77 -10.30
N LEU A 121 7.61 -15.01 -9.10
CA LEU A 121 6.86 -15.08 -7.86
C LEU A 121 7.49 -14.16 -6.82
N ILE A 122 6.68 -13.28 -6.22
CA ILE A 122 7.08 -12.54 -5.02
C ILE A 122 7.31 -13.54 -3.88
N THR A 123 8.49 -13.51 -3.27
CA THR A 123 8.86 -14.37 -2.14
C THR A 123 8.80 -13.63 -0.81
N SER A 124 9.15 -12.35 -0.80
CA SER A 124 9.05 -11.48 0.37
C SER A 124 9.05 -10.00 -0.01
N ILE A 125 8.60 -9.15 0.90
CA ILE A 125 8.67 -7.69 0.80
C ILE A 125 9.41 -7.16 2.01
N SER A 126 10.39 -6.28 1.79
CA SER A 126 11.19 -5.65 2.84
C SER A 126 10.90 -4.17 2.95
N PHE A 127 10.53 -3.71 4.14
CA PHE A 127 10.16 -2.34 4.44
C PHE A 127 11.25 -1.66 5.27
N PRO A 128 11.87 -0.58 4.77
CA PRO A 128 12.65 0.33 5.60
C PRO A 128 11.82 0.87 6.77
N ILE A 129 12.45 1.02 7.93
CA ILE A 129 11.79 1.56 9.13
C ILE A 129 11.86 3.11 9.09
N PRO A 130 10.73 3.82 9.02
CA PRO A 130 10.68 5.28 9.01
C PRO A 130 10.89 5.87 10.41
N GLU A 131 11.18 7.18 10.48
CA GLU A 131 11.16 7.93 11.74
C GLU A 131 9.73 8.11 12.27
N LYS A 132 8.78 8.33 11.35
CA LYS A 132 7.35 8.43 11.62
C LYS A 132 6.57 7.92 10.42
N ALA A 133 5.46 7.22 10.66
CA ALA A 133 4.55 6.89 9.58
C ALA A 133 3.11 6.72 10.05
N ALA A 134 2.18 6.90 9.12
CA ALA A 134 0.78 6.53 9.30
C ALA A 134 0.08 6.31 7.95
N TYR A 135 -0.97 5.52 8.00
CA TYR A 135 -1.89 5.31 6.89
C TYR A 135 -3.29 5.79 7.27
N MET A 136 -3.91 6.59 6.41
CA MET A 136 -5.30 7.01 6.57
C MET A 136 -6.11 6.69 5.33
N LYS A 137 -7.20 5.95 5.53
CA LYS A 137 -8.13 5.53 4.48
C LYS A 137 -9.50 6.17 4.67
N PHE A 138 -10.05 6.70 3.59
CA PHE A 138 -11.48 6.93 3.41
C PHE A 138 -12.05 5.72 2.65
N PRO A 139 -12.73 4.78 3.32
CA PRO A 139 -13.16 3.54 2.70
C PRO A 139 -14.50 3.69 1.98
N ASN A 140 -14.69 2.92 0.91
CA ASN A 140 -16.03 2.61 0.41
C ASN A 140 -16.81 1.88 1.52
N PRO A 141 -18.02 2.35 1.91
CA PRO A 141 -18.75 1.78 3.03
C PRO A 141 -19.12 0.30 2.88
N ALA A 142 -19.38 -0.14 1.63
CA ALA A 142 -19.82 -1.50 1.35
C ALA A 142 -18.64 -2.45 1.14
N SER A 143 -17.65 -2.05 0.34
CA SER A 143 -16.54 -2.94 -0.04
C SER A 143 -15.30 -2.83 0.85
N ARG A 144 -15.18 -1.75 1.64
CA ARG A 144 -14.01 -1.42 2.48
C ARG A 144 -12.71 -1.12 1.73
N TYR A 145 -12.71 -1.20 0.41
CA TYR A 145 -11.62 -0.69 -0.43
C TYR A 145 -11.41 0.81 -0.24
N ALA A 146 -10.20 1.29 -0.47
CA ALA A 146 -9.90 2.71 -0.42
C ALA A 146 -10.66 3.43 -1.54
N LEU A 147 -11.53 4.37 -1.18
CA LEU A 147 -11.92 5.41 -2.13
C LEU A 147 -10.73 6.37 -2.32
N VAL A 148 -10.08 6.72 -1.21
CA VAL A 148 -8.74 7.31 -1.16
C VAL A 148 -8.04 6.80 0.10
N GLY A 149 -6.81 6.33 -0.05
CA GLY A 149 -5.91 5.99 1.04
C GLY A 149 -4.61 6.76 0.87
N VAL A 150 -4.06 7.30 1.97
CA VAL A 150 -2.78 8.02 1.95
C VAL A 150 -1.86 7.46 3.01
N PHE A 151 -0.69 6.98 2.59
CA PHE A 151 0.40 6.60 3.47
C PHE A 151 1.44 7.73 3.48
N VAL A 152 1.76 8.24 4.66
CA VAL A 152 2.82 9.22 4.86
C VAL A 152 3.96 8.56 5.63
N ALA A 153 5.17 8.68 5.10
CA ALA A 153 6.39 8.20 5.75
C ALA A 153 7.41 9.33 5.83
N LYS A 154 7.89 9.61 7.04
CA LYS A 154 9.08 10.45 7.26
C LYS A 154 10.29 9.55 7.37
N MET A 155 11.13 9.53 6.33
CA MET A 155 12.42 8.83 6.31
C MET A 155 13.55 9.79 6.69
N SER A 156 14.72 9.25 6.98
CA SER A 156 15.94 10.05 7.15
C SER A 156 16.34 10.80 5.88
N SER A 157 15.94 10.30 4.70
CA SER A 157 16.17 10.91 3.38
C SER A 157 15.08 11.91 2.97
N GLY A 158 14.02 12.08 3.75
CA GLY A 158 12.89 12.96 3.44
C GLY A 158 11.53 12.29 3.60
N VAL A 159 10.48 13.03 3.25
CA VAL A 159 9.09 12.60 3.36
C VAL A 159 8.63 12.00 2.04
N ARG A 160 7.93 10.86 2.13
CA ARG A 160 7.24 10.22 1.00
C ARG A 160 5.74 10.15 1.31
N VAL A 161 4.92 10.43 0.31
CA VAL A 161 3.45 10.43 0.40
C VAL A 161 2.90 9.60 -0.75
N ALA A 162 2.42 8.40 -0.45
CA ALA A 162 1.82 7.52 -1.46
C ALA A 162 0.30 7.51 -1.33
N VAL A 163 -0.38 7.52 -2.47
CA VAL A 163 -1.84 7.58 -2.60
C VAL A 163 -2.34 6.32 -3.30
N THR A 164 -3.38 5.69 -2.74
CA THR A 164 -4.12 4.57 -3.34
C THR A 164 -5.61 4.88 -3.42
N GLY A 165 -6.34 4.16 -4.26
CA GLY A 165 -7.77 4.32 -4.53
C GLY A 165 -8.11 5.48 -5.46
N ALA A 166 -7.16 6.38 -5.76
CA ALA A 166 -7.44 7.62 -6.47
C ALA A 166 -6.92 7.68 -7.91
N GLY A 167 -5.74 7.13 -8.19
CA GLY A 167 -5.09 7.25 -9.50
C GLY A 167 -5.69 6.33 -10.56
N GLU A 168 -5.81 6.80 -11.79
CA GLU A 168 -6.24 5.99 -12.94
C GLU A 168 -5.25 4.86 -13.25
N ASP A 169 -3.95 5.13 -13.07
CA ASP A 169 -2.86 4.18 -13.30
C ASP A 169 -2.42 3.44 -12.02
N GLY A 170 -3.23 3.48 -10.96
CA GLY A 170 -2.95 2.79 -9.69
C GLY A 170 -2.34 3.69 -8.61
N VAL A 171 -1.49 3.09 -7.77
CA VAL A 171 -0.82 3.78 -6.66
C VAL A 171 0.19 4.79 -7.20
N PHE A 172 0.30 5.97 -6.59
CA PHE A 172 1.26 6.98 -7.01
C PHE A 172 1.81 7.80 -5.84
N ARG A 173 2.90 8.54 -6.07
CA ARG A 173 3.46 9.50 -5.11
C ARG A 173 2.95 10.91 -5.36
N ALA A 174 2.53 11.59 -4.30
CA ALA A 174 2.07 12.97 -4.35
C ALA A 174 3.22 13.94 -4.05
N SER A 175 4.06 14.23 -5.04
CA SER A 175 5.28 15.04 -4.88
C SER A 175 5.04 16.42 -4.29
N ASN A 176 3.94 17.09 -4.67
CA ASN A 176 3.58 18.40 -4.11
C ASN A 176 3.32 18.36 -2.59
N LEU A 177 2.78 17.25 -2.07
CA LEU A 177 2.61 17.06 -0.63
C LEU A 177 3.93 16.69 0.05
N GLU A 178 4.77 15.89 -0.62
CA GLU A 178 6.13 15.56 -0.16
C GLU A 178 6.97 16.84 0.00
N ASP A 179 6.98 17.72 -0.99
CA ASP A 179 7.74 18.98 -0.98
C ASP A 179 7.37 19.86 0.22
N ALA A 180 6.08 20.02 0.48
CA ALA A 180 5.59 20.82 1.62
C ALA A 180 5.97 20.19 2.97
N LEU A 181 5.84 18.86 3.11
CA LEU A 181 6.17 18.16 4.34
C LEU A 181 7.68 18.04 4.59
N ASN A 182 8.49 18.06 3.53
CA ASN A 182 9.95 18.15 3.64
C ASN A 182 10.40 19.51 4.21
N GLN A 183 9.68 20.59 3.90
CA GLN A 183 9.95 21.90 4.52
C GLN A 183 9.49 21.95 5.97
N ASN A 184 8.30 21.40 6.26
CA ASN A 184 7.76 21.35 7.61
C ASN A 184 6.78 20.18 7.75
N PHE A 185 7.17 19.15 8.51
CA PHE A 185 6.35 17.97 8.77
C PHE A 185 5.22 18.29 9.77
N ASN A 186 4.19 18.98 9.28
CA ASN A 186 3.01 19.40 10.02
C ASN A 186 1.79 19.34 9.08
N SER A 187 0.61 19.00 9.60
CA SER A 187 -0.61 18.92 8.80
C SER A 187 -1.08 20.29 8.26
N GLU A 188 -0.78 21.38 8.95
CA GLU A 188 -1.07 22.76 8.50
C GLU A 188 -0.25 23.15 7.25
N SER A 189 0.89 22.51 7.02
CA SER A 189 1.69 22.69 5.79
C SER A 189 0.93 22.31 4.51
N LEU A 190 -0.20 21.60 4.65
CA LEU A 190 -1.03 21.13 3.54
C LEU A 190 -2.29 21.98 3.33
N ASP A 191 -2.58 22.99 4.16
CA ASP A 191 -3.88 23.70 4.20
C ASP A 191 -4.30 24.37 2.89
N ASN A 192 -3.33 24.85 2.12
CA ASN A 192 -3.57 25.58 0.86
C ASN A 192 -3.14 24.77 -0.37
N LEU A 193 -2.80 23.49 -0.20
CA LEU A 193 -2.44 22.64 -1.31
C LEU A 193 -3.69 22.04 -1.95
N SER A 194 -3.62 21.92 -3.26
CA SER A 194 -4.61 21.21 -4.07
C SER A 194 -3.92 20.11 -4.87
N ILE A 195 -4.68 19.07 -5.18
CA ILE A 195 -4.28 18.01 -6.09
C ILE A 195 -5.04 18.24 -7.39
N SER A 196 -4.36 18.11 -8.53
CA SER A 196 -5.05 18.18 -9.82
C SER A 196 -5.98 16.96 -9.94
N PRO A 197 -7.23 17.15 -10.41
CA PRO A 197 -8.11 16.01 -10.71
C PRO A 197 -7.66 15.21 -11.95
N ASP A 198 -6.73 15.74 -12.75
CA ASP A 198 -6.20 15.05 -13.93
C ASP A 198 -5.46 13.77 -13.53
N GLY A 199 -5.75 12.66 -14.21
CA GLY A 199 -5.18 11.34 -13.90
C GLY A 199 -5.76 10.66 -12.66
N LEU A 200 -6.84 11.21 -12.07
CA LEU A 200 -7.60 10.57 -11.00
C LEU A 200 -8.90 9.95 -11.52
N LEU A 201 -9.25 8.79 -10.97
CA LEU A 201 -10.44 8.02 -11.31
C LEU A 201 -11.73 8.84 -11.09
N SER A 202 -12.63 8.75 -12.05
CA SER A 202 -14.03 9.18 -11.89
C SER A 202 -14.97 8.02 -12.15
N ASP A 203 -15.79 7.66 -11.16
CA ASP A 203 -16.71 6.55 -11.24
C ASP A 203 -18.05 6.85 -10.52
N ILE A 204 -18.89 5.83 -10.41
CA ILE A 204 -20.19 5.91 -9.74
C ILE A 204 -20.09 6.17 -8.22
N HIS A 205 -18.90 6.03 -7.62
CA HIS A 205 -18.66 6.21 -6.19
C HIS A 205 -18.08 7.57 -5.86
N ALA A 206 -17.26 8.14 -6.73
CA ALA A 206 -16.70 9.48 -6.59
C ALA A 206 -16.21 10.04 -7.91
N GLN A 207 -16.45 11.34 -8.10
CA GLN A 207 -15.80 12.13 -9.15
C GLN A 207 -14.34 12.43 -8.77
N ASN A 208 -13.52 12.74 -9.77
CA ASN A 208 -12.08 12.96 -9.61
C ASN A 208 -11.74 14.18 -8.74
N ASP A 209 -12.53 15.25 -8.80
CA ASP A 209 -12.41 16.44 -7.94
C ASP A 209 -12.62 16.12 -6.45
N TYR A 210 -13.58 15.25 -6.15
CA TYR A 210 -13.83 14.76 -4.80
C TYR A 210 -12.66 13.92 -4.29
N ARG A 211 -12.09 13.05 -5.15
CA ARG A 211 -10.89 12.27 -4.80
C ARG A 211 -9.69 13.19 -4.55
N ALA A 212 -9.48 14.20 -5.39
CA ALA A 212 -8.43 15.20 -5.20
C ALA A 212 -8.53 15.89 -3.83
N SER A 213 -9.74 16.29 -3.41
CA SER A 213 -9.98 16.86 -2.08
C SER A 213 -9.74 15.86 -0.93
N LEU A 214 -10.14 14.60 -1.12
CA LEU A 214 -9.92 13.54 -0.14
C LEU A 214 -8.43 13.22 0.06
N ILE A 215 -7.60 13.31 -0.98
CA ILE A 215 -6.15 13.08 -0.86
C ILE A 215 -5.54 14.05 0.16
N VAL A 216 -5.80 15.34 0.03
CA VAL A 216 -5.30 16.36 0.97
C VAL A 216 -5.84 16.10 2.38
N THR A 217 -7.13 15.77 2.49
CA THR A 217 -7.75 15.49 3.79
C THR A 217 -7.15 14.26 4.48
N MET A 218 -6.93 13.17 3.75
CA MET A 218 -6.31 11.95 4.29
C MET A 218 -4.84 12.16 4.62
N ALA A 219 -4.10 12.90 3.78
CA ALA A 219 -2.71 13.27 4.06
C ALA A 219 -2.58 14.05 5.37
N LYS A 220 -3.43 15.05 5.60
CA LYS A 220 -3.46 15.82 6.87
C LYS A 220 -3.71 14.91 8.08
N ARG A 221 -4.66 13.99 7.98
CA ARG A 221 -4.96 13.03 9.05
C ARG A 221 -3.77 12.09 9.29
N ALA A 222 -3.12 11.62 8.22
CA ALA A 222 -1.95 10.75 8.32
C ALA A 222 -0.78 11.48 8.99
N VAL A 223 -0.48 12.73 8.62
CA VAL A 223 0.57 13.53 9.29
C VAL A 223 0.29 13.71 10.78
N THR A 224 -0.96 14.00 11.16
CA THR A 224 -1.36 14.13 12.57
C THR A 224 -1.25 12.81 13.33
N ALA A 225 -1.52 11.68 12.69
CA ALA A 225 -1.46 10.35 13.30
C ALA A 225 -0.04 9.73 13.30
N ALA A 226 0.88 10.27 12.49
CA ALA A 226 2.21 9.69 12.29
C ALA A 226 3.03 9.70 13.59
N SER A 227 3.32 8.50 14.07
CA SER A 227 4.12 8.21 15.25
C SER A 227 5.45 7.57 14.89
#